data_AF-A0A813MFE9-F1
#
_entry.id   AF-A0A813MFE9-F1
#
_cell.length_a   1.000
_cell.length_b   1.000
_cell.length_c   1.000
_cell.angle_alpha   90.00
_cell.angle_beta   90.00
_cell.angle_gamma   90.00
#
_symmetry.space_group_name_H-M   'P 1'
#
loop_
_entity.id
_entity.type
_entity.pdbx_description
1 polymer ?
#
loop_
_entity_poly.entity_id
_entity_poly.type
_entity_poly.pdbx_seq_one_letter_code
_entity_poly.pdbx_strand_id
1 'polypeptide(L)'
;MNALIKQAGLLKKIIDAIKDLIDEATLDCDNDGIYLQAMDSSHVSLVTFYLKKNLFEKYSCNRNLSLGINMTSIAKILKCGMSDDTLLLETNNPIDILSFKFESRRGHKLSQFQLRLMNLEMERLSIPDTEYSCIIEMMCSEFSKVCHDLATIGDSMTITCTKKNVTFDTTGDLGTGIVSLKQGVVGSENDENVYAASIKIVKPVSLSFSLRYLIYFTKASSLSNKVILHMGEEVPLMVEYKIFNTYEEEAGYLRYFLAPKVNEE
;
A
#
# COMPACT_ATOMS: atom_id res chain seq x y z
N MET A 1 -4.32 2.24 23.82
CA MET A 1 -4.26 1.08 22.90
C MET A 1 -2.94 0.36 23.13
N ASN A 2 -2.94 -0.97 23.04
CA ASN A 2 -1.75 -1.81 23.05
C ASN A 2 -1.79 -2.75 21.85
N ALA A 3 -0.77 -2.69 20.99
CA ALA A 3 -0.68 -3.53 19.80
C ALA A 3 0.75 -4.12 19.66
N LEU A 4 0.85 -5.44 19.79
CA LEU A 4 2.11 -6.19 19.73
C LEU A 4 2.27 -6.85 18.35
N ILE A 5 3.27 -6.43 17.61
CA ILE A 5 3.63 -6.95 16.29
C ILE A 5 4.91 -7.78 16.43
N LYS A 6 4.85 -9.06 16.04
CA LYS A 6 5.99 -9.99 16.17
C LYS A 6 7.22 -9.58 15.36
N GLN A 7 7.02 -8.88 14.24
CA GLN A 7 8.09 -8.39 13.38
C GLN A 7 7.85 -6.92 13.03
N ALA A 8 8.66 -6.03 13.61
CA ALA A 8 8.65 -4.61 13.35
C ALA A 8 8.88 -4.27 11.86
N GLY A 9 9.53 -5.18 11.12
CA GLY A 9 9.74 -5.10 9.67
C GLY A 9 8.46 -4.85 8.88
N LEU A 10 7.31 -5.37 9.32
CA LEU A 10 6.04 -5.15 8.64
C LEU A 10 5.63 -3.67 8.67
N LEU A 11 5.57 -3.07 9.85
CA LEU A 11 5.15 -1.67 9.99
C LEU A 11 6.16 -0.72 9.32
N LYS A 12 7.45 -1.04 9.35
CA LYS A 12 8.49 -0.32 8.58
C LYS A 12 8.18 -0.27 7.10
N LYS A 13 7.90 -1.44 6.50
CA LYS A 13 7.57 -1.55 5.08
C LYS A 13 6.31 -0.77 4.72
N ILE A 14 5.27 -0.83 5.57
CA ILE A 14 4.03 -0.06 5.36
C ILE A 14 4.33 1.44 5.35
N ILE A 15 5.03 1.95 6.38
CA ILE A 15 5.35 3.37 6.47
C ILE A 15 6.27 3.81 5.35
N ASP A 16 7.29 3.02 5.00
CA ASP A 16 8.19 3.30 3.88
C ASP A 16 7.45 3.35 2.53
N ALA A 17 6.36 2.59 2.37
CA ALA A 17 5.56 2.57 1.16
C ALA A 17 4.60 3.77 1.01
N ILE A 18 4.33 4.52 2.08
CA ILE A 18 3.35 5.63 2.07
C ILE A 18 3.96 7.00 2.39
N LYS A 19 5.09 7.06 3.10
CA LYS A 19 5.69 8.32 3.61
C LYS A 19 6.09 9.34 2.54
N ASP A 20 6.32 8.89 1.31
CA ASP A 20 6.73 9.78 0.20
C ASP A 20 5.52 10.32 -0.57
N LEU A 21 4.32 9.86 -0.22
CA LEU A 21 3.05 10.30 -0.78
C LEU A 21 2.24 11.12 0.23
N ILE A 22 2.38 10.80 1.52
CA ILE A 22 1.62 11.39 2.64
C ILE A 22 2.61 11.93 3.68
N ASP A 23 2.50 13.22 4.02
CA ASP A 23 3.33 13.85 5.05
C ASP A 23 2.80 13.57 6.47
N GLU A 24 1.48 13.71 6.64
CA GLU A 24 0.76 13.62 7.91
C GLU A 24 -0.53 12.84 7.71
N ALA A 25 -0.91 12.02 8.70
CA ALA A 25 -2.16 11.29 8.66
C ALA A 25 -2.64 10.91 10.06
N THR A 26 -3.85 10.38 10.13
CA THR A 26 -4.44 9.88 11.37
C THR A 26 -4.49 8.35 11.35
N LEU A 27 -3.97 7.71 12.40
CA LEU A 27 -4.20 6.29 12.68
C LEU A 27 -5.46 6.15 13.51
N ASP A 28 -6.51 5.63 12.91
CA ASP A 28 -7.74 5.25 13.61
C ASP A 28 -7.59 3.84 14.17
N CYS A 29 -7.67 3.70 15.49
CA CYS A 29 -7.56 2.43 16.19
C CYS A 29 -8.89 2.10 16.88
N ASP A 30 -9.46 0.93 16.60
CA ASP A 30 -10.67 0.42 17.25
C ASP A 30 -10.48 -1.04 17.69
N ASN A 31 -11.55 -1.74 18.07
CA ASN A 31 -11.47 -3.14 18.51
C ASN A 31 -11.12 -4.13 17.40
N ASP A 32 -11.28 -3.76 16.14
CA ASP A 32 -11.08 -4.65 14.99
C ASP A 32 -9.73 -4.45 14.32
N GLY A 33 -9.11 -3.29 14.47
CA GLY A 33 -7.75 -3.08 13.99
C GLY A 33 -7.25 -1.65 14.01
N ILE A 34 -6.19 -1.43 13.24
CA ILE A 34 -5.62 -0.12 12.96
C ILE A 34 -5.89 0.23 11.49
N TYR A 35 -6.47 1.39 11.26
CA TYR A 35 -6.85 1.91 9.96
C TYR A 35 -6.20 3.26 9.70
N LEU A 36 -5.88 3.53 8.44
CA LEU A 36 -5.46 4.85 7.98
C LEU A 36 -6.09 5.14 6.62
N GLN A 37 -6.47 6.39 6.44
CA GLN A 37 -6.84 6.96 5.15
C GLN A 37 -6.25 8.36 5.04
N ALA A 38 -5.61 8.67 3.92
CA ALA A 38 -5.05 9.99 3.68
C ALA A 38 -4.93 10.26 2.17
N MET A 39 -5.17 11.51 1.77
CA MET A 39 -4.90 12.01 0.43
C MET A 39 -3.49 12.58 0.34
N ASP A 40 -2.89 12.51 -0.84
CA ASP A 40 -1.66 13.24 -1.13
C ASP A 40 -1.93 14.75 -1.21
N SER A 41 -0.86 15.55 -1.17
CA SER A 41 -0.95 17.01 -1.18
C SER A 41 -1.59 17.61 -2.45
N SER A 42 -1.63 16.85 -3.55
CA SER A 42 -2.31 17.27 -4.78
C SER A 42 -3.79 16.83 -4.86
N HIS A 43 -4.27 16.04 -3.89
CA HIS A 43 -5.60 15.43 -3.89
C HIS A 43 -5.91 14.56 -5.13
N VAL A 44 -4.87 13.99 -5.75
CA VAL A 44 -4.98 13.11 -6.93
C VAL A 44 -4.97 11.63 -6.54
N SER A 45 -4.32 11.31 -5.42
CA SER A 45 -4.13 9.96 -4.92
C SER A 45 -4.62 9.81 -3.48
N LEU A 46 -5.39 8.76 -3.23
CA LEU A 46 -5.80 8.35 -1.89
C LEU A 46 -5.04 7.09 -1.48
N VAL A 47 -4.54 7.06 -0.25
CA VAL A 47 -3.97 5.86 0.37
C VAL A 47 -4.89 5.39 1.48
N THR A 48 -5.10 4.09 1.56
CA THR A 48 -5.69 3.48 2.75
C THR A 48 -4.97 2.19 3.09
N PHE A 49 -4.72 1.96 4.37
CA PHE A 49 -4.34 0.65 4.85
C PHE A 49 -5.22 0.23 6.02
N TYR A 50 -5.34 -1.08 6.16
CA TYR A 50 -6.05 -1.68 7.28
C TYR A 50 -5.25 -2.86 7.80
N LEU A 51 -5.04 -2.90 9.12
CA LEU A 51 -4.37 -3.97 9.85
C LEU A 51 -5.37 -4.56 10.83
N LYS A 52 -5.90 -5.74 10.52
CA LYS A 52 -6.86 -6.45 11.37
C LYS A 52 -6.19 -6.89 12.66
N LYS A 53 -6.98 -7.03 13.73
CA LYS A 53 -6.51 -7.49 15.05
C LYS A 53 -5.77 -8.82 15.02
N ASN A 54 -6.10 -9.71 14.08
CA ASN A 54 -5.44 -11.03 13.91
C ASN A 54 -4.03 -10.93 13.30
N LEU A 55 -3.60 -9.75 12.86
CA LEU A 55 -2.21 -9.49 12.48
C LEU A 55 -1.29 -9.43 13.71
N PHE A 56 -1.83 -8.98 14.84
CA PHE A 56 -1.08 -8.73 16.06
C PHE A 56 -1.06 -9.97 16.93
N GLU A 57 0.06 -10.19 17.62
CA GLU A 57 0.16 -11.26 18.62
C GLU A 57 -0.73 -10.94 19.84
N LYS A 58 -0.80 -9.65 20.19
CA LYS A 58 -1.72 -9.11 21.20
C LYS A 58 -2.25 -7.78 20.71
N TYR A 59 -3.57 -7.59 20.79
CA TYR A 59 -4.22 -6.34 20.42
C TYR A 59 -5.32 -5.99 21.42
N SER A 60 -5.32 -4.75 21.90
CA SER A 60 -6.36 -4.22 22.78
C SER A 60 -6.56 -2.72 22.54
N CYS A 61 -7.79 -2.36 22.20
CA CYS A 61 -8.20 -0.98 21.99
C CYS A 61 -9.59 -0.72 22.57
N ASN A 62 -9.67 -0.44 23.88
CA ASN A 62 -10.95 -0.35 24.60
C ASN A 62 -11.86 0.82 24.17
N ARG A 63 -11.33 1.80 23.42
CA ARG A 63 -12.04 2.98 22.92
C ARG A 63 -11.50 3.28 21.54
N ASN A 64 -12.33 3.86 20.67
CA ASN A 64 -11.86 4.36 19.39
C ASN A 64 -10.89 5.51 19.64
N LEU A 65 -9.68 5.42 19.07
CA LEU A 65 -8.63 6.41 19.19
C LEU A 65 -8.26 6.90 17.80
N SER A 66 -7.97 8.19 17.68
CA SER A 66 -7.45 8.80 16.46
C SER A 66 -6.10 9.42 16.80
N LEU A 67 -5.02 8.87 16.21
CA LEU A 67 -3.65 9.25 16.52
C LEU A 67 -3.07 10.02 15.32
N GLY A 68 -3.00 11.34 15.42
CA GLY A 68 -2.38 12.17 14.39
C GLY A 68 -0.85 12.03 14.41
N ILE A 69 -0.27 11.68 13.26
CA ILE A 69 1.13 11.28 13.13
C ILE A 69 1.81 11.98 11.94
N ASN A 70 3.07 12.35 12.14
CA ASN A 70 3.97 12.76 11.05
C ASN A 70 4.72 11.54 10.51
N MET A 71 4.59 11.27 9.20
CA MET A 71 5.14 10.06 8.57
C MET A 71 6.66 10.00 8.64
N THR A 72 7.33 11.13 8.39
CA THR A 72 8.79 11.23 8.49
C THR A 72 9.28 10.91 9.91
N SER A 73 8.56 11.36 10.93
CA SER A 73 8.93 11.14 12.33
C SER A 73 8.74 9.68 12.76
N ILE A 74 7.63 9.05 12.38
CA ILE A 74 7.44 7.61 12.61
C ILE A 74 8.50 6.80 11.87
N ALA A 75 8.78 7.11 10.61
CA ALA A 75 9.79 6.39 9.83
C ALA A 75 11.17 6.44 10.52
N LYS A 76 11.55 7.59 11.10
CA LYS A 76 12.80 7.73 11.88
C LYS A 76 12.82 6.84 13.12
N ILE A 77 11.72 6.80 13.89
CA ILE A 77 11.63 5.94 15.08
C ILE A 77 11.67 4.47 14.70
N LEU A 78 10.93 4.07 13.68
CA LEU A 78 10.90 2.67 13.23
C LEU A 78 12.29 2.18 12.80
N LYS A 79 13.11 3.02 12.19
CA LYS A 79 14.51 2.69 11.83
C LYS A 79 15.41 2.35 13.03
N CYS A 80 15.03 2.69 14.26
CA CYS A 80 15.83 2.39 15.45
C CYS A 80 15.74 0.92 15.91
N GLY A 81 14.69 0.20 15.53
CA GLY A 81 14.58 -1.25 15.75
C GLY A 81 15.18 -2.06 14.60
N MET A 82 15.40 -3.36 14.79
CA MET A 82 15.66 -4.31 13.70
C MET A 82 14.35 -4.80 13.07
N SER A 83 14.41 -5.46 11.91
CA SER A 83 13.18 -5.91 11.22
C SER A 83 12.55 -7.14 11.87
N ASP A 84 13.35 -7.95 12.56
CA ASP A 84 12.96 -9.14 13.30
C ASP A 84 12.69 -8.87 14.80
N ASP A 85 12.81 -7.63 15.24
CA ASP A 85 12.42 -7.22 16.60
C ASP A 85 10.89 -7.29 16.75
N THR A 86 10.44 -7.65 17.95
CA THR A 86 9.05 -7.48 18.35
C THR A 86 8.80 -6.00 18.64
N LEU A 87 7.72 -5.43 18.08
CA LEU A 87 7.32 -4.04 18.29
C LEU A 87 6.01 -3.99 19.05
N LEU A 88 6.02 -3.30 20.20
CA LEU A 88 4.84 -2.95 20.96
C LEU A 88 4.53 -1.46 20.80
N LEU A 89 3.34 -1.17 20.25
CA LEU A 89 2.77 0.16 20.20
C LEU A 89 1.87 0.37 21.42
N GLU A 90 2.12 1.44 22.16
CA GLU A 90 1.32 1.79 23.34
C GLU A 90 0.94 3.26 23.31
N THR A 91 -0.32 3.55 23.61
CA THR A 91 -0.76 4.91 23.92
C THR A 91 -1.74 4.87 25.08
N ASN A 92 -1.56 5.82 26.00
CA ASN A 92 -2.35 5.96 27.22
C ASN A 92 -3.24 7.20 27.14
N ASN A 93 -3.99 7.46 28.20
CA ASN A 93 -4.80 8.66 28.34
C ASN A 93 -4.08 9.63 29.31
N PRO A 94 -3.79 10.89 28.94
CA PRO A 94 -4.16 11.58 27.69
C PRO A 94 -3.41 11.08 26.45
N ILE A 95 -4.06 11.15 25.29
CA ILE A 95 -3.61 10.63 23.99
C ILE A 95 -2.65 11.66 23.34
N ASP A 96 -1.55 11.96 24.02
CA ASP A 96 -0.58 12.96 23.55
C ASP A 96 0.70 12.29 23.02
N ILE A 97 0.91 11.02 23.37
CA ILE A 97 2.14 10.28 23.10
C ILE A 97 1.81 8.87 22.60
N LEU A 98 2.48 8.46 21.52
CA LEU A 98 2.58 7.09 21.07
C LEU A 98 3.98 6.55 21.40
N SER A 99 4.04 5.48 22.19
CA SER A 99 5.29 4.82 22.55
C SER A 99 5.54 3.61 21.66
N PHE A 100 6.80 3.47 21.23
CA PHE A 100 7.31 2.36 20.43
C PHE A 100 8.33 1.61 21.28
N LYS A 101 8.03 0.37 21.64
CA LYS A 101 8.94 -0.50 22.39
C LYS A 101 9.40 -1.63 21.48
N PHE A 102 10.70 -1.69 21.22
CA PHE A 102 11.35 -2.74 20.46
C PHE A 102 12.02 -3.72 21.41
N GLU A 103 11.79 -5.01 21.20
CA GLU A 103 12.46 -6.09 21.88
C GLU A 103 13.15 -6.99 20.86
N SER A 104 14.46 -7.20 21.05
CA SER A 104 15.20 -8.08 20.15
C SER A 104 14.74 -9.53 20.27
N ARG A 105 14.90 -10.30 19.20
CA ARG A 105 14.43 -11.70 19.14
C ARG A 105 14.90 -12.60 20.29
N ARG A 106 16.05 -12.29 20.91
CA ARG A 106 16.62 -13.02 22.07
C ARG A 106 16.35 -12.34 23.42
N GLY A 107 15.62 -11.23 23.44
CA GLY A 107 15.31 -10.44 24.66
C GLY A 107 16.49 -9.66 25.23
N HIS A 108 17.66 -9.66 24.58
CA HIS A 108 18.87 -9.03 25.12
C HIS A 108 18.87 -7.50 25.04
N LYS A 109 18.00 -6.93 24.20
CA LYS A 109 17.92 -5.48 23.99
C LYS A 109 16.46 -5.06 24.01
N LEU A 110 16.17 -4.10 24.87
CA LEU A 110 14.91 -3.36 24.90
C LEU A 110 15.20 -1.91 24.53
N SER A 111 14.38 -1.32 23.67
CA SER A 111 14.50 0.07 23.28
C SER A 111 13.13 0.72 23.24
N GLN A 112 12.98 1.85 23.93
CA GLN A 112 11.72 2.56 24.02
C GLN A 112 11.88 3.96 23.45
N PHE A 113 10.99 4.32 22.54
CA PHE A 113 10.89 5.64 21.94
C PHE A 113 9.47 6.18 22.13
N GLN A 114 9.33 7.50 22.08
CA GLN A 114 8.06 8.19 22.25
C GLN A 114 7.95 9.25 21.17
N LEU A 115 6.78 9.31 20.52
CA LEU A 115 6.42 10.33 19.55
C LEU A 115 5.27 11.16 20.12
N ARG A 116 5.38 12.49 20.04
CA ARG A 116 4.26 13.38 20.33
C ARG A 116 3.26 13.33 19.18
N LEU A 117 2.00 13.15 19.53
CA LEU A 117 0.89 13.14 18.58
C LEU A 117 0.49 14.57 18.24
N MET A 118 -0.06 14.74 17.05
CA MET A 118 -0.59 16.00 16.54
C MET A 118 -2.12 15.93 16.51
N ASN A 119 -2.75 17.09 16.68
CA ASN A 119 -4.18 17.23 16.45
C ASN A 119 -4.40 17.50 14.96
N LEU A 120 -4.94 16.52 14.25
CA LEU A 120 -5.25 16.62 12.82
C LEU A 120 -6.75 16.64 12.63
N GLU A 121 -7.21 17.51 11.73
CA GLU A 121 -8.60 17.47 11.27
C GLU A 121 -8.79 16.25 10.37
N MET A 122 -9.80 15.44 10.66
CA MET A 122 -10.06 14.21 9.92
C MET A 122 -11.06 14.45 8.80
N GLU A 123 -10.56 14.43 7.56
CA GLU A 123 -11.43 14.29 6.39
C GLU A 123 -11.58 12.80 6.04
N ARG A 124 -12.70 12.20 6.44
CA ARG A 124 -13.03 10.83 6.06
C ARG A 124 -13.73 10.84 4.71
N LEU A 125 -13.11 10.18 3.73
CA LEU A 125 -13.71 9.93 2.44
C LEU A 125 -14.39 8.57 2.47
N SER A 126 -15.67 8.57 2.11
CA SER A 126 -16.40 7.32 1.88
C SER A 126 -15.91 6.71 0.58
N ILE A 127 -15.30 5.53 0.64
CA ILE A 127 -14.95 4.76 -0.54
C ILE A 127 -16.19 3.92 -0.90
N PRO A 128 -16.87 4.20 -2.03
CA PRO A 128 -18.07 3.46 -2.41
C PRO A 128 -17.71 2.03 -2.83
N ASP A 129 -18.61 1.09 -2.55
CA ASP A 129 -18.54 -0.26 -3.12
C ASP A 129 -18.67 -0.17 -4.64
N THR A 130 -17.53 -0.32 -5.32
CA THR A 130 -17.40 -0.08 -6.75
C THR A 130 -17.28 -1.39 -7.50
N GLU A 131 -18.09 -1.58 -8.53
CA GLU A 131 -17.92 -2.68 -9.46
C GLU A 131 -16.85 -2.32 -10.50
N TYR A 132 -15.76 -3.09 -10.51
CA TYR A 132 -14.66 -2.88 -11.44
C TYR A 132 -14.88 -3.66 -12.74
N SER A 133 -14.58 -3.02 -13.89
CA SER A 133 -14.63 -3.63 -15.22
C SER A 133 -13.61 -4.76 -15.39
N CYS A 134 -12.44 -4.63 -14.76
CA CYS A 134 -11.45 -5.69 -14.72
C CYS A 134 -10.63 -5.72 -13.43
N ILE A 135 -10.17 -6.92 -13.08
CA ILE A 135 -9.25 -7.18 -11.97
C ILE A 135 -8.07 -7.97 -12.52
N ILE A 136 -6.86 -7.44 -12.32
CA ILE A 136 -5.62 -7.99 -12.84
C ILE A 136 -4.71 -8.30 -11.64
N GLU A 137 -4.37 -9.56 -11.43
CA GLU A 137 -3.36 -9.98 -10.46
C GLU A 137 -2.06 -10.36 -11.19
N MET A 138 -0.92 -9.86 -10.71
CA MET A 138 0.41 -10.18 -11.24
C MET A 138 1.50 -10.06 -10.18
N MET A 139 2.73 -10.43 -10.53
CA MET A 139 3.88 -10.29 -9.63
C MET A 139 4.23 -8.83 -9.39
N CYS A 140 4.49 -8.47 -8.14
CA CYS A 140 4.91 -7.12 -7.75
C CYS A 140 6.23 -6.73 -8.42
N SER A 141 7.17 -7.67 -8.53
CA SER A 141 8.47 -7.46 -9.16
C SER A 141 8.32 -7.05 -10.63
N GLU A 142 7.43 -7.72 -11.37
CA GLU A 142 7.16 -7.38 -12.77
C GLU A 142 6.43 -6.04 -12.90
N PHE A 143 5.39 -5.80 -12.09
CA PHE A 143 4.69 -4.51 -12.11
C PHE A 143 5.62 -3.33 -11.79
N SER A 144 6.50 -3.50 -10.79
CA SER A 144 7.50 -2.51 -10.42
C SER A 144 8.46 -2.24 -11.57
N LYS A 145 8.97 -3.30 -12.20
CA LYS A 145 9.87 -3.18 -13.35
C LYS A 145 9.20 -2.45 -14.51
N VAL A 146 7.99 -2.84 -14.90
CA VAL A 146 7.23 -2.18 -15.97
C VAL A 146 7.04 -0.69 -15.70
N CYS A 147 6.66 -0.31 -14.48
CA CYS A 147 6.50 1.10 -14.13
C CYS A 147 7.81 1.88 -14.25
N HIS A 148 8.92 1.33 -13.79
CA HIS A 148 10.23 1.99 -13.86
C HIS A 148 10.78 2.07 -15.29
N ASP A 149 10.67 0.99 -16.06
CA ASP A 149 11.14 0.93 -17.45
C ASP A 149 10.37 1.95 -18.32
N LEU A 150 9.03 1.98 -18.22
CA LEU A 150 8.21 2.90 -19.00
C LEU A 150 8.37 4.37 -18.57
N ALA A 151 8.67 4.64 -17.30
CA ALA A 151 8.97 5.99 -16.82
C ALA A 151 10.27 6.59 -17.38
N THR A 152 11.15 5.77 -17.97
CA THR A 152 12.32 6.27 -18.71
C THR A 152 11.93 6.86 -20.08
N ILE A 153 10.74 6.55 -20.58
CA ILE A 153 10.26 6.91 -21.92
C ILE A 153 9.24 8.06 -21.85
N GLY A 154 8.28 8.00 -20.93
CA GLY A 154 7.24 9.03 -20.78
C GLY A 154 6.66 9.13 -19.37
N ASP A 155 5.87 10.18 -19.11
CA ASP A 155 5.33 10.48 -17.78
C ASP A 155 3.97 9.81 -17.48
N SER A 156 3.38 9.18 -18.49
CA SER A 156 2.07 8.53 -18.41
C SER A 156 2.13 7.11 -18.92
N MET A 157 1.31 6.23 -18.35
CA MET A 157 1.13 4.87 -18.84
C MET A 157 -0.34 4.60 -19.07
N THR A 158 -0.68 4.17 -20.28
CA THR A 158 -1.98 3.60 -20.60
C THR A 158 -1.96 2.13 -20.22
N ILE A 159 -2.95 1.70 -19.46
CA ILE A 159 -3.18 0.29 -19.13
C ILE A 159 -4.40 -0.16 -19.90
N THR A 160 -4.21 -1.10 -20.81
CA THR A 160 -5.28 -1.68 -21.62
C THR A 160 -5.48 -3.14 -21.24
N CYS A 161 -6.69 -3.50 -20.81
CA CYS A 161 -7.04 -4.85 -20.38
C CYS A 161 -8.03 -5.50 -21.35
N THR A 162 -7.70 -6.71 -21.80
CA THR A 162 -8.58 -7.58 -22.58
C THR A 162 -8.69 -8.96 -21.94
N LYS A 163 -9.55 -9.85 -22.48
CA LYS A 163 -9.64 -11.24 -22.02
C LYS A 163 -8.34 -12.04 -22.14
N LYS A 164 -7.41 -11.62 -23.01
CA LYS A 164 -6.22 -12.42 -23.35
C LYS A 164 -4.94 -11.86 -22.74
N ASN A 165 -4.89 -10.56 -22.52
CA ASN A 165 -3.69 -9.87 -22.05
C ASN A 165 -4.04 -8.56 -21.37
N VAL A 166 -3.07 -8.09 -20.59
CA VAL A 166 -2.93 -6.70 -20.16
C VAL A 166 -1.75 -6.12 -20.91
N THR A 167 -1.91 -4.90 -21.42
CA THR A 167 -0.86 -4.15 -22.10
C THR A 167 -0.63 -2.84 -21.38
N PHE A 168 0.63 -2.50 -21.19
CA PHE A 168 1.13 -1.28 -20.60
C PHE A 168 1.88 -0.53 -21.69
N ASP A 169 1.39 0.65 -22.07
CA ASP A 169 2.01 1.47 -23.10
C ASP A 169 2.27 2.90 -22.62
N THR A 170 3.35 3.48 -23.13
CA THR A 170 3.74 4.86 -22.88
C THR A 170 4.24 5.48 -24.18
N THR A 171 4.01 6.77 -24.33
CA THR A 171 4.56 7.59 -25.41
C THR A 171 5.20 8.82 -24.78
N GLY A 172 6.43 9.12 -25.19
CA GLY A 172 7.14 10.34 -24.80
C GLY A 172 8.15 10.76 -25.86
N ASP A 173 8.97 11.75 -25.55
CA ASP A 173 9.84 12.40 -26.54
C ASP A 173 10.90 11.46 -27.14
N LEU A 174 11.35 10.46 -26.37
CA LEU A 174 12.35 9.48 -26.80
C LEU A 174 11.74 8.36 -27.66
N GLY A 175 10.42 8.19 -27.66
CA GLY A 175 9.73 7.16 -28.42
C GLY A 175 8.54 6.55 -27.68
N THR A 176 8.25 5.30 -28.01
CA THR A 176 7.14 4.53 -27.44
C THR A 176 7.67 3.27 -26.75
N GLY A 177 7.03 2.90 -25.64
CA GLY A 177 7.31 1.66 -24.91
C GLY A 177 6.03 0.87 -24.75
N ILE A 178 6.08 -0.45 -25.00
CA ILE A 178 4.92 -1.34 -24.89
C ILE A 178 5.37 -2.64 -24.21
N VAL A 179 4.71 -3.00 -23.12
CA VAL A 179 4.88 -4.30 -22.44
C VAL A 179 3.52 -4.99 -22.41
N SER A 180 3.45 -6.27 -22.77
CA SER A 180 2.20 -7.04 -22.76
C SER A 180 2.36 -8.35 -22.01
N LEU A 181 1.53 -8.58 -21.00
CA LEU A 181 1.49 -9.81 -20.21
C LEU A 181 0.23 -10.60 -20.58
N LYS A 182 0.40 -11.89 -20.83
CA LYS A 182 -0.70 -12.77 -21.23
C LYS A 182 -1.43 -13.35 -20.01
N GLN A 183 -2.70 -13.67 -20.22
CA GLN A 183 -3.50 -14.44 -19.26
C GLN A 183 -2.78 -15.75 -18.91
N GLY A 184 -2.60 -16.02 -17.62
CA GLY A 184 -2.00 -17.25 -17.13
C GLY A 184 -2.15 -17.42 -15.63
N VAL A 185 -1.51 -18.46 -15.09
CA VAL A 185 -1.41 -18.68 -13.64
C VAL A 185 -0.22 -17.87 -13.14
N VAL A 186 -0.45 -16.94 -12.23
CA VAL A 186 0.62 -16.12 -11.63
C VAL A 186 1.45 -17.00 -10.70
N GLY A 187 2.70 -17.25 -11.10
CA GLY A 187 3.64 -18.14 -10.41
C GLY A 187 4.41 -17.44 -9.29
N SER A 188 5.68 -17.84 -9.13
CA SER A 188 6.62 -17.26 -8.16
C SER A 188 7.78 -16.58 -8.90
N GLU A 189 8.62 -15.82 -8.18
CA GLU A 189 9.73 -15.07 -8.79
C GLU A 189 10.76 -15.93 -9.54
N ASN A 190 10.85 -17.22 -9.21
CA ASN A 190 11.80 -18.15 -9.84
C ASN A 190 11.17 -19.01 -10.95
N ASP A 191 9.93 -18.72 -11.33
CA ASP A 191 9.17 -19.44 -12.36
C ASP A 191 9.02 -18.55 -13.60
N GLU A 192 9.00 -19.12 -14.81
CA GLU A 192 8.65 -18.39 -16.04
C GLU A 192 7.27 -17.72 -15.94
N ASN A 193 6.38 -18.27 -15.11
CA ASN A 193 5.09 -17.70 -14.78
C ASN A 193 5.15 -16.36 -14.02
N VAL A 194 6.34 -15.85 -13.67
CA VAL A 194 6.53 -14.49 -13.14
C VAL A 194 5.98 -13.41 -14.10
N TYR A 195 5.97 -13.69 -15.41
CA TYR A 195 5.47 -12.81 -16.47
C TYR A 195 3.99 -13.02 -16.82
N ALA A 196 3.29 -13.93 -16.13
CA ALA A 196 1.88 -14.18 -16.36
C ALA A 196 1.00 -13.20 -15.55
N ALA A 197 -0.17 -12.85 -16.10
CA ALA A 197 -1.20 -12.09 -15.39
C ALA A 197 -2.48 -12.92 -15.25
N SER A 198 -3.11 -12.87 -14.08
CA SER A 198 -4.46 -13.41 -13.88
C SER A 198 -5.47 -12.29 -14.07
N ILE A 199 -6.31 -12.41 -15.10
CA ILE A 199 -7.24 -11.37 -15.55
C ILE A 199 -8.66 -11.88 -15.38
N LYS A 200 -9.45 -11.16 -14.59
CA LYS A 200 -10.90 -11.28 -14.53
C LYS A 200 -11.48 -10.04 -15.19
N ILE A 201 -12.26 -10.23 -16.26
CA ILE A 201 -12.77 -9.11 -17.05
C ILE A 201 -14.26 -9.24 -17.27
N VAL A 202 -14.98 -8.16 -16.97
CA VAL A 202 -16.39 -7.95 -17.29
C VAL A 202 -16.49 -7.17 -18.60
N LYS A 203 -15.73 -6.06 -18.70
CA LYS A 203 -15.64 -5.20 -19.90
C LYS A 203 -14.19 -4.83 -20.20
N PRO A 204 -13.78 -4.74 -21.48
CA PRO A 204 -12.52 -4.12 -21.87
C PRO A 204 -12.39 -2.72 -21.29
N VAL A 205 -11.18 -2.35 -20.86
CA VAL A 205 -10.90 -1.02 -20.30
C VAL A 205 -9.52 -0.57 -20.75
N SER A 206 -9.39 0.71 -21.06
CA SER A 206 -8.14 1.37 -21.42
C SER A 206 -8.11 2.73 -20.76
N LEU A 207 -7.18 2.92 -19.81
CA LEU A 207 -7.10 4.14 -18.99
C LEU A 207 -5.65 4.56 -18.81
N SER A 208 -5.42 5.87 -18.81
CA SER A 208 -4.10 6.47 -18.67
C SER A 208 -3.86 6.96 -17.25
N PHE A 209 -2.66 6.72 -16.70
CA PHE A 209 -2.29 7.11 -15.35
C PHE A 209 -0.90 7.76 -15.32
N SER A 210 -0.64 8.58 -14.29
CA SER A 210 0.70 9.14 -14.07
C SER A 210 1.67 8.08 -13.56
N LEU A 211 2.77 7.86 -14.28
CA LEU A 211 3.81 6.91 -13.90
C LEU A 211 4.50 7.28 -12.59
N ARG A 212 4.61 8.58 -12.29
CA ARG A 212 5.15 9.07 -11.02
C ARG A 212 4.42 8.48 -9.81
N TYR A 213 3.09 8.46 -9.83
CA TYR A 213 2.29 7.88 -8.73
C TYR A 213 2.41 6.36 -8.69
N LEU A 214 2.37 5.69 -9.85
CA LEU A 214 2.52 4.24 -9.91
C LEU A 214 3.87 3.79 -9.34
N ILE A 215 4.96 4.53 -9.60
CA ILE A 215 6.27 4.28 -8.99
C ILE A 215 6.25 4.48 -7.46
N TYR A 216 5.44 5.40 -6.92
CA TYR A 216 5.28 5.48 -5.47
C TYR A 216 4.58 4.22 -4.94
N PHE A 217 3.57 3.71 -5.64
CA PHE A 217 2.81 2.54 -5.22
C PHE A 217 3.67 1.27 -5.23
N THR A 218 4.63 1.15 -6.15
CA THR A 218 5.50 -0.04 -6.25
C THR A 218 6.42 -0.21 -5.02
N LYS A 219 6.59 0.81 -4.16
CA LYS A 219 7.30 0.68 -2.87
C LYS A 219 6.64 -0.31 -1.92
N ALA A 220 5.33 -0.56 -2.09
CA ALA A 220 4.59 -1.57 -1.36
C ALA A 220 4.90 -3.02 -1.79
N SER A 221 5.68 -3.24 -2.85
CA SER A 221 6.07 -4.58 -3.33
C SER A 221 6.77 -5.44 -2.27
N SER A 222 7.30 -4.84 -1.21
CA SER A 222 7.90 -5.58 -0.10
C SER A 222 6.88 -6.19 0.88
N LEU A 223 5.59 -5.84 0.77
CA LEU A 223 4.50 -6.32 1.62
C LEU A 223 3.85 -7.60 1.10
N SER A 224 3.84 -7.78 -0.22
CA SER A 224 3.19 -8.89 -0.92
C SER A 224 3.98 -9.26 -2.17
N ASN A 225 3.98 -10.54 -2.54
CA ASN A 225 4.58 -10.99 -3.80
C ASN A 225 3.73 -10.61 -5.02
N LYS A 226 2.43 -10.41 -4.81
CA LYS A 226 1.45 -10.11 -5.85
C LYS A 226 0.78 -8.75 -5.62
N VAL A 227 0.52 -8.06 -6.72
CA VAL A 227 -0.26 -6.82 -6.77
C VAL A 227 -1.55 -7.06 -7.54
N ILE A 228 -2.62 -6.42 -7.11
CA ILE A 228 -3.94 -6.52 -7.74
C ILE A 228 -4.36 -5.14 -8.22
N LEU A 229 -4.61 -5.00 -9.51
CA LEU A 229 -5.09 -3.78 -10.16
C LEU A 229 -6.58 -3.93 -10.42
N HIS A 230 -7.37 -3.03 -9.88
CA HIS A 230 -8.80 -2.96 -10.12
C HIS A 230 -9.09 -1.71 -10.95
N MET A 231 -9.67 -1.91 -12.13
CA MET A 231 -9.91 -0.85 -13.10
C MET A 231 -11.37 -0.85 -13.54
N GLY A 232 -11.92 0.33 -13.72
CA GLY A 232 -13.25 0.55 -14.27
C GLY A 232 -13.30 1.93 -14.93
N GLU A 233 -14.20 2.10 -15.88
CA GLU A 233 -14.47 3.44 -16.43
C GLU A 233 -15.06 4.32 -15.32
N GLU A 234 -14.73 5.62 -15.34
CA GLU A 234 -15.25 6.62 -14.40
C GLU A 234 -14.89 6.41 -12.91
N VAL A 235 -14.02 5.46 -12.60
CA VAL A 235 -13.57 5.18 -11.22
C VAL A 235 -12.04 5.21 -11.13
N PRO A 236 -11.47 5.59 -9.98
CA PRO A 236 -10.02 5.53 -9.78
C PRO A 236 -9.48 4.11 -9.95
N LEU A 237 -8.26 3.99 -10.48
CA LEU A 237 -7.50 2.73 -10.39
C LEU A 237 -7.25 2.44 -8.92
N MET A 238 -7.65 1.25 -8.46
CA MET A 238 -7.24 0.75 -7.13
C MET A 238 -6.11 -0.26 -7.29
N VAL A 239 -4.96 0.04 -6.68
CA VAL A 239 -3.79 -0.85 -6.59
C VAL A 239 -3.75 -1.44 -5.18
N GLU A 240 -3.96 -2.74 -5.05
CA GLU A 240 -4.03 -3.45 -3.78
C GLU A 240 -2.81 -4.35 -3.55
N TYR A 241 -2.24 -4.24 -2.36
CA TYR A 241 -1.26 -5.15 -1.79
C TYR A 241 -1.86 -5.79 -0.54
N LYS A 242 -2.10 -7.10 -0.58
CA LYS A 242 -2.61 -7.85 0.56
C LYS A 242 -1.54 -8.02 1.63
N ILE A 243 -1.95 -7.96 2.89
CA ILE A 243 -1.07 -8.22 4.03
C ILE A 243 -1.52 -9.51 4.71
N PHE A 244 -0.60 -10.44 4.86
CA PHE A 244 -0.84 -11.74 5.48
C PHE A 244 -0.20 -11.80 6.87
N ASN A 245 -0.82 -12.53 7.79
CA ASN A 245 -0.22 -12.84 9.08
C ASN A 245 0.80 -14.01 8.96
N THR A 246 1.37 -14.42 10.08
CA THR A 246 2.34 -15.53 10.13
C THR A 246 1.77 -16.90 9.77
N TYR A 247 0.44 -17.02 9.66
CA TYR A 247 -0.28 -18.25 9.29
C TYR A 247 -0.79 -18.19 7.85
N GLU A 248 -0.31 -17.23 7.04
CA GLU A 248 -0.71 -17.01 5.65
C GLU A 248 -2.20 -16.66 5.47
N GLU A 249 -2.84 -16.15 6.51
CA GLU A 249 -4.21 -15.64 6.45
C GLU A 249 -4.21 -14.14 6.16
N GLU A 250 -5.19 -13.67 5.39
CA GLU A 250 -5.33 -12.25 5.07
C GLU A 250 -5.67 -11.42 6.32
N ALA A 251 -4.69 -10.65 6.77
CA ALA A 251 -4.72 -9.87 8.01
C ALA A 251 -4.72 -8.36 7.76
N GLY A 252 -4.84 -7.94 6.50
CA GLY A 252 -4.90 -6.54 6.14
C GLY A 252 -4.67 -6.28 4.66
N TYR A 253 -4.58 -5.00 4.32
CA TYR A 253 -4.23 -4.54 2.98
C TYR A 253 -3.60 -3.15 3.04
N LEU A 254 -2.88 -2.80 1.97
CA LEU A 254 -2.54 -1.45 1.58
C LEU A 254 -3.11 -1.21 0.18
N ARG A 255 -3.94 -0.19 0.03
CA ARG A 255 -4.63 0.18 -1.21
C ARG A 255 -4.29 1.61 -1.57
N TYR A 256 -3.98 1.81 -2.83
CA TYR A 256 -3.80 3.12 -3.44
C TYR A 256 -4.92 3.35 -4.44
N PHE A 257 -5.50 4.54 -4.46
CA PHE A 257 -6.44 4.96 -5.49
C PHE A 257 -5.82 6.10 -6.29
N LEU A 258 -5.89 6.00 -7.61
CA LEU A 258 -5.35 7.01 -8.51
C LEU A 258 -6.37 7.36 -9.59
N ALA A 259 -6.71 8.65 -9.67
CA ALA A 259 -7.58 9.14 -10.73
C ALA A 259 -6.92 8.91 -12.11
N PRO A 260 -7.68 8.44 -13.11
CA PRO A 260 -7.19 8.39 -14.48
C PRO A 260 -6.91 9.81 -14.98
N LYS A 261 -5.93 9.95 -15.87
CA LYS A 261 -5.77 11.17 -16.66
C LYS A 261 -6.97 11.28 -17.59
N VAL A 262 -7.58 12.46 -17.61
CA VAL A 262 -8.58 12.79 -18.61
C VAL A 262 -7.84 12.96 -19.93
N ASN A 263 -8.18 12.19 -20.95
CA ASN A 263 -7.74 12.50 -22.30
C ASN A 263 -8.48 13.77 -22.70
N GLU A 264 -7.75 14.86 -22.92
CA GLU A 264 -8.31 16.02 -23.65
C GLU A 264 -8.63 15.50 -25.06
N GLU A 265 -9.92 15.31 -25.35
CA GLU A 265 -10.39 15.15 -26.73
C GLU A 265 -10.13 16.43 -27.54
#